data_AF-A0A7C9ACM0-F1
#
_entry.id   AF-A0A7C9ACM0-F1
#
_cell.length_a   1.000
_cell.length_b   1.000
_cell.length_c   1.000
_cell.angle_alpha   90.00
_cell.angle_beta   90.00
_cell.angle_gamma   90.00
#
_symmetry.space_group_name_H-M   'P 1'
#
loop_
_entity.id
_entity.type
_entity.pdbx_description
1 polymer ?
#
loop_
_entity_poly.entity_id
_entity_poly.type
_entity_poly.pdbx_seq_one_letter_code
_entity_poly.pdbx_strand_id
1 'polypeptide(L)'
;MYIENVTELAFDDITPEDPDFASIQGLAEAGLISSKLSRSDMFSFPEEDMGSIHFYPDSPLSRQDLLTWKMALEKRQLPEADRKMIRQLSGFIDIDKINQDAWPALVADLSAGEQGIIAQAFGYTRLFQPDKPVTKGQAAVALTTGEAADVVNEELARIEAESIAEKAVAAHNELIAEVENTINASFEKELMMEREKIDTVQKMADEARKEVERLRREREEENIALMKERAAIESEMEFLNKIRLELEEQLHSVMSDKVEMSSEKETVEKLRKETEKENVEVCRLQYELEVELKALSMARAWAEDEAKRVQEHAKALEEARERWERQGIKVVVDEDLRKEASADATWPNVRKQLSVEETVERAENLTDKLKVLAGKVEGHSKEIINKIVERIQLQISVLKEWISKAGKQTTEFGEVAVAKVGGSVQELQQHAVSFSSNVRERAKCVAGDCREGMEKLAQRFKK
;
A
#
# COMPACT_ATOMS: atom_id res chain seq x y z
N MET A 1 23.57 -63.85 73.81
CA MET A 1 22.53 -63.50 72.80
C MET A 1 21.22 -63.51 73.55
N TYR A 2 20.73 -62.33 73.96
CA TYR A 2 19.50 -62.24 74.73
C TYR A 2 18.28 -62.57 73.87
N ILE A 3 17.47 -63.51 74.33
CA ILE A 3 16.17 -63.83 73.75
C ILE A 3 15.13 -63.55 74.83
N GLU A 4 14.28 -62.57 74.56
CA GLU A 4 13.22 -62.15 75.46
C GLU A 4 12.34 -63.35 75.88
N ASN A 5 12.14 -63.51 77.19
CA ASN A 5 11.40 -64.62 77.83
C ASN A 5 12.05 -66.02 77.79
N VAL A 6 13.25 -66.17 77.22
CA VAL A 6 13.99 -67.45 77.22
C VAL A 6 15.28 -67.34 78.04
N THR A 7 15.93 -66.18 77.97
CA THR A 7 17.19 -65.95 78.66
C THR A 7 16.96 -65.65 80.14
N GLU A 8 17.61 -66.43 81.02
CA GLU A 8 17.67 -66.15 82.46
C GLU A 8 18.63 -64.98 82.73
N LEU A 9 18.21 -64.04 83.58
CA LEU A 9 19.02 -62.88 83.95
C LEU A 9 20.21 -63.31 84.81
N ALA A 10 21.42 -62.92 84.39
CA ALA A 10 22.65 -63.28 85.08
C ALA A 10 22.78 -62.67 86.49
N PHE A 11 22.18 -61.51 86.72
CA PHE A 11 22.27 -60.71 87.95
C PHE A 11 20.91 -60.16 88.37
N ASP A 12 20.73 -59.88 89.67
CA ASP A 12 19.49 -59.34 90.26
C ASP A 12 19.29 -57.84 90.02
N ASP A 13 20.37 -57.09 89.82
CA ASP A 13 20.40 -55.63 89.66
C ASP A 13 20.53 -55.15 88.21
N ILE A 14 20.57 -56.07 87.24
CA ILE A 14 20.73 -55.77 85.82
C ILE A 14 19.46 -56.12 85.06
N THR A 15 18.90 -55.14 84.35
CA THR A 15 17.64 -55.28 83.59
C THR A 15 17.89 -55.10 82.09
N PRO A 16 17.04 -55.66 81.20
CA PRO A 16 17.17 -55.50 79.74
C PRO A 16 17.19 -54.05 79.25
N GLU A 17 16.69 -53.11 80.04
CA GLU A 17 16.66 -51.68 79.76
C GLU A 17 18.01 -50.98 80.01
N ASP A 18 18.96 -51.64 80.68
CA ASP A 18 20.29 -51.09 80.92
C ASP A 18 21.08 -50.97 79.59
N PRO A 19 21.71 -49.81 79.28
CA PRO A 19 22.46 -49.63 78.04
C PRO A 19 23.62 -50.64 77.87
N ASP A 20 24.19 -51.12 78.97
CA ASP A 20 25.29 -52.07 79.00
C ASP A 20 24.80 -53.53 79.16
N PHE A 21 23.48 -53.75 79.25
CA PHE A 21 22.85 -55.05 79.46
C PHE A 21 23.41 -56.14 78.53
N ALA A 22 23.45 -55.86 77.22
CA ALA A 22 23.87 -56.85 76.23
C ALA A 22 25.33 -57.30 76.43
N SER A 23 26.20 -56.38 76.85
CA SER A 23 27.61 -56.65 77.13
C SER A 23 27.74 -57.45 78.43
N ILE A 24 27.08 -57.02 79.50
CA ILE A 24 27.15 -57.66 80.82
C ILE A 24 26.54 -59.07 80.76
N GLN A 25 25.32 -59.19 80.25
CA GLN A 25 24.64 -60.47 80.08
C GLN A 25 25.43 -61.40 79.14
N GLY A 26 25.99 -60.86 78.04
CA GLY A 26 26.79 -61.64 77.11
C GLY A 26 28.05 -62.22 77.73
N LEU A 27 28.77 -61.45 78.55
CA LEU A 27 29.95 -61.93 79.28
C LEU A 27 29.60 -62.99 80.33
N ALA A 28 28.47 -62.83 81.03
CA ALA A 28 28.00 -63.80 82.00
C ALA A 28 27.54 -65.12 81.36
N GLU A 29 26.80 -65.05 80.24
CA GLU A 29 26.41 -66.21 79.44
C GLU A 29 27.62 -66.95 78.88
N ALA A 30 28.69 -66.22 78.54
CA ALA A 30 29.96 -66.82 78.12
C ALA A 30 30.75 -67.44 79.29
N GLY A 31 30.29 -67.30 80.53
CA GLY A 31 30.97 -67.79 81.74
C GLY A 31 32.24 -67.02 82.10
N LEU A 32 32.44 -65.82 81.53
CA LEU A 32 33.64 -65.00 81.73
C LEU A 32 33.59 -64.19 83.04
N ILE A 33 32.38 -63.86 83.50
CA ILE A 33 32.12 -63.21 84.78
C ILE A 33 31.20 -64.09 85.63
N SER A 34 31.50 -64.18 86.93
CA SER A 34 30.73 -64.99 87.87
C SER A 34 29.32 -64.46 88.00
N SER A 35 28.32 -65.33 87.80
CA SER A 35 26.91 -64.97 87.81
C SER A 35 26.04 -66.10 88.37
N LYS A 36 24.71 -65.90 88.40
CA LYS A 36 23.76 -66.98 88.71
C LYS A 36 23.93 -68.18 87.78
N LEU A 37 24.23 -67.90 86.51
CA LEU A 37 24.36 -68.90 85.45
C LEU A 37 25.58 -69.80 85.62
N SER A 38 26.66 -69.30 86.24
CA SER A 38 27.88 -70.08 86.45
C SER A 38 27.89 -70.86 87.77
N ARG A 39 27.03 -70.49 88.73
CA ARG A 39 26.99 -71.10 90.07
C ARG A 39 26.07 -72.31 90.17
N SER A 40 25.13 -72.50 89.25
CA SER A 40 24.23 -73.66 89.24
C SER A 40 24.97 -75.00 89.11
N ASP A 41 26.15 -75.00 88.48
CA ASP A 41 26.87 -76.22 88.10
C ASP A 41 27.98 -76.63 89.11
N MET A 42 28.29 -75.80 90.11
CA MET A 42 29.47 -75.94 91.00
C MET A 42 29.22 -76.61 92.38
N PHE A 43 28.43 -77.69 92.42
CA PHE A 43 28.18 -78.60 93.57
C PHE A 43 27.04 -78.23 94.56
N SER A 44 26.11 -79.19 94.73
CA SER A 44 25.80 -79.92 95.98
C SER A 44 25.80 -79.18 97.34
N PHE A 45 25.35 -77.93 97.40
CA PHE A 45 24.97 -77.27 98.66
C PHE A 45 23.43 -77.22 98.76
N PRO A 46 22.83 -77.43 99.94
CA PRO A 46 21.39 -77.36 100.10
C PRO A 46 20.91 -75.96 99.71
N GLU A 47 19.80 -75.90 98.97
CA GLU A 47 19.19 -74.74 98.28
C GLU A 47 18.91 -73.49 99.15
N GLU A 48 19.30 -73.48 100.43
CA GLU A 48 18.85 -72.50 101.42
C GLU A 48 19.72 -71.24 101.55
N ASP A 49 20.82 -71.10 100.81
CA ASP A 49 21.67 -69.89 100.87
C ASP A 49 22.06 -69.32 99.49
N MET A 50 21.11 -69.36 98.55
CA MET A 50 21.22 -68.64 97.27
C MET A 50 20.95 -67.14 97.50
N GLY A 51 21.90 -66.47 98.16
CA GLY A 51 21.87 -65.02 98.32
C GLY A 51 21.77 -64.30 96.97
N SER A 52 21.12 -63.13 96.95
CA SER A 52 21.02 -62.25 95.77
C SER A 52 22.40 -61.97 95.18
N ILE A 53 22.54 -62.18 93.86
CA ILE A 53 23.79 -61.98 93.12
C ILE A 53 23.66 -60.69 92.32
N HIS A 54 24.49 -59.71 92.65
CA HIS A 54 24.49 -58.37 92.06
C HIS A 54 25.79 -58.13 91.28
N PHE A 55 25.72 -57.43 90.16
CA PHE A 55 26.87 -57.02 89.34
C PHE A 55 27.45 -55.67 89.78
N TYR A 56 26.60 -54.76 90.27
CA TYR A 56 26.91 -53.37 90.60
C TYR A 56 27.51 -52.60 89.41
N PRO A 57 26.73 -52.32 88.34
CA PRO A 57 27.24 -51.73 87.09
C PRO A 57 27.90 -50.36 87.29
N ASP A 58 27.41 -49.56 88.25
CA ASP A 58 27.94 -48.24 88.57
C ASP A 58 29.14 -48.26 89.55
N SER A 59 29.51 -49.44 90.05
CA SER A 59 30.65 -49.57 90.97
C SER A 59 31.98 -49.52 90.22
N PRO A 60 33.04 -48.95 90.81
CA PRO A 60 34.32 -48.91 90.13
C PRO A 60 34.95 -50.31 90.07
N LEU A 61 35.44 -50.69 88.88
CA LEU A 61 36.13 -51.96 88.67
C LEU A 61 37.35 -52.10 89.59
N SER A 62 37.39 -53.19 90.35
CA SER A 62 38.50 -53.51 91.25
C SER A 62 39.70 -54.10 90.51
N ARG A 63 40.88 -54.09 91.14
CA ARG A 63 42.09 -54.70 90.55
C ARG A 63 41.97 -56.20 90.38
N GLN A 64 41.36 -56.88 91.36
CA GLN A 64 41.17 -58.33 91.27
C GLN A 64 40.15 -58.70 90.19
N ASP A 65 39.09 -57.91 90.02
CA ASP A 65 38.07 -58.18 89.01
C ASP A 65 38.60 -57.91 87.60
N LEU A 66 39.32 -56.79 87.39
CA LEU A 66 40.00 -56.54 86.11
C LEU A 66 40.88 -57.72 85.70
N LEU A 67 41.70 -58.20 86.64
CA LEU A 67 42.62 -59.30 86.39
C LEU A 67 41.88 -60.60 86.10
N THR A 68 40.87 -60.91 86.91
CA THR A 68 40.10 -62.15 86.78
C THR A 68 39.31 -62.19 85.47
N TRP A 69 38.62 -61.11 85.13
CA TRP A 69 37.83 -61.02 83.90
C TRP A 69 38.72 -61.03 82.66
N LYS A 70 39.85 -60.32 82.68
CA LYS A 70 40.79 -60.32 81.56
C LYS A 70 41.45 -61.69 81.36
N MET A 71 41.85 -62.36 82.44
CA MET A 71 42.43 -63.71 82.35
C MET A 71 41.40 -64.75 81.86
N ALA A 72 40.14 -64.64 82.29
CA ALA A 72 39.05 -65.50 81.78
C ALA A 72 38.78 -65.27 80.29
N LEU A 73 38.90 -64.02 79.82
CA LEU A 73 38.73 -63.67 78.40
C LEU A 73 39.82 -64.27 77.51
N GLU A 74 41.07 -64.32 77.99
CA GLU A 74 42.20 -64.82 77.19
C GLU A 74 42.41 -66.32 77.33
N LYS A 75 42.24 -66.87 78.53
CA LYS A 75 42.59 -68.25 78.85
C LYS A 75 41.37 -69.08 79.15
N ARG A 76 41.11 -70.07 78.29
CA ARG A 76 40.06 -71.08 78.50
C ARG A 76 40.24 -71.90 79.79
N GLN A 77 41.47 -72.04 80.26
CA GLN A 77 41.79 -72.76 81.49
C GLN A 77 42.86 -72.00 82.27
N LEU A 78 42.56 -71.71 83.54
CA LEU A 78 43.48 -71.08 84.47
C LEU A 78 44.25 -72.14 85.28
N PRO A 79 45.49 -71.85 85.70
CA PRO A 79 46.27 -72.77 86.51
C PRO A 79 45.62 -73.00 87.88
N GLU A 80 45.71 -74.24 88.40
CA GLU A 80 45.36 -74.50 89.79
C GLU A 80 46.24 -73.66 90.71
N ALA A 81 45.61 -72.95 91.64
CA ALA A 81 46.31 -72.04 92.53
C ALA A 81 46.01 -72.38 93.98
N ASP A 82 47.07 -72.56 94.76
CA ASP A 82 47.00 -72.66 96.21
C ASP A 82 47.64 -71.43 96.87
N ARG A 83 47.34 -71.24 98.17
CA ARG A 83 47.85 -70.10 98.93
C ARG A 83 49.38 -70.04 98.97
N LYS A 84 50.04 -71.20 98.90
CA LYS A 84 51.49 -71.32 99.00
C LYS A 84 52.15 -70.82 97.72
N MET A 85 51.58 -71.15 96.57
CA MET A 85 52.04 -70.74 95.25
C MET A 85 51.91 -69.23 95.05
N ILE A 86 50.77 -68.65 95.43
CA ILE A 86 50.56 -67.19 95.39
C ILE A 86 51.59 -66.47 96.27
N ARG A 87 51.87 -66.98 97.47
CA ARG A 87 52.88 -66.40 98.38
C ARG A 87 54.30 -66.44 97.80
N GLN A 88 54.62 -67.49 97.05
CA GLN A 88 55.94 -67.65 96.43
C GLN A 88 56.10 -66.76 95.19
N LEU A 89 55.05 -66.62 94.37
CA LEU A 89 55.10 -65.89 93.10
C LEU A 89 54.92 -64.37 93.27
N SER A 90 54.03 -63.93 94.18
CA SER A 90 53.60 -62.52 94.22
C SER A 90 54.46 -61.61 95.07
N GLY A 91 54.96 -62.09 96.22
CA GLY A 91 55.60 -61.24 97.23
C GLY A 91 54.69 -60.17 97.86
N PHE A 92 53.37 -60.23 97.63
CA PHE A 92 52.42 -59.27 98.19
C PHE A 92 52.23 -59.46 99.69
N ILE A 93 52.06 -58.35 100.40
CA ILE A 93 51.85 -58.35 101.86
C ILE A 93 50.37 -58.64 102.20
N ASP A 94 49.45 -58.26 101.31
CA ASP A 94 48.00 -58.30 101.51
C ASP A 94 47.30 -59.47 100.80
N ILE A 95 48.00 -60.58 100.57
CA ILE A 95 47.46 -61.81 99.93
C ILE A 95 46.20 -62.30 100.64
N ASP A 96 46.14 -62.17 101.97
CA ASP A 96 45.02 -62.65 102.78
C ASP A 96 43.73 -61.82 102.57
N LYS A 97 43.80 -60.69 101.84
CA LYS A 97 42.65 -59.89 101.43
C LYS A 97 42.13 -60.23 100.03
N ILE A 98 42.88 -61.03 99.25
CA ILE A 98 42.53 -61.37 97.87
C ILE A 98 41.52 -62.52 97.90
N ASN A 99 40.42 -62.40 97.14
CA ASN A 99 39.45 -63.48 97.01
C ASN A 99 40.13 -64.74 96.44
N GLN A 100 39.80 -65.91 97.01
CA GLN A 100 40.33 -67.20 96.58
C GLN A 100 40.02 -67.49 95.10
N ASP A 101 38.87 -67.03 94.61
CA ASP A 101 38.46 -67.19 93.21
C ASP A 101 39.38 -66.45 92.23
N ALA A 102 40.08 -65.40 92.69
CA ALA A 102 41.02 -64.63 91.88
C ALA A 102 42.43 -65.24 91.85
N TRP A 103 42.72 -66.25 92.68
CA TRP A 103 44.07 -66.84 92.75
C TRP A 103 44.55 -67.47 91.43
N PRO A 104 43.72 -68.24 90.69
CA PRO A 104 44.12 -68.79 89.39
C PRO A 104 44.54 -67.70 88.39
N ALA A 105 43.77 -66.61 88.33
CA ALA A 105 44.07 -65.45 87.48
C ALA A 105 45.36 -64.75 87.93
N LEU A 106 45.56 -64.62 89.25
CA LEU A 106 46.76 -64.01 89.82
C LEU A 106 48.03 -64.81 89.51
N VAL A 107 47.97 -66.15 89.63
CA VAL A 107 49.08 -67.03 89.23
C VAL A 107 49.37 -66.89 87.74
N ALA A 108 48.33 -66.89 86.90
CA ALA A 108 48.49 -66.79 85.45
C ALA A 108 49.18 -65.48 85.05
N ASP A 109 48.80 -64.37 85.67
CA ASP A 109 49.40 -63.05 85.43
C ASP A 109 50.84 -62.98 85.92
N LEU A 110 51.10 -63.39 87.16
CA LEU A 110 52.45 -63.36 87.74
C LEU A 110 53.43 -64.27 87.02
N SER A 111 52.93 -65.37 86.45
CA SER A 111 53.74 -66.28 85.62
C SER A 111 54.14 -65.65 84.28
N ALA A 112 53.38 -64.65 83.78
CA ALA A 112 53.72 -63.89 82.59
C ALA A 112 54.80 -62.81 82.86
N GLY A 113 55.16 -62.56 84.11
CA GLY A 113 56.23 -61.63 84.49
C GLY A 113 55.97 -60.20 84.01
N GLU A 114 56.93 -59.63 83.29
CA GLU A 114 56.85 -58.25 82.73
C GLU A 114 55.77 -58.07 81.66
N GLN A 115 55.21 -59.16 81.13
CA GLN A 115 54.07 -59.12 80.20
C GLN A 115 52.72 -59.19 80.91
N GLY A 116 52.70 -59.39 82.23
CA GLY A 116 51.48 -59.40 83.03
C GLY A 116 50.89 -58.00 83.23
N ILE A 117 49.57 -57.97 83.46
CA ILE A 117 48.79 -56.78 83.76
C ILE A 117 49.30 -56.11 85.04
N ILE A 118 49.71 -56.89 86.05
CA ILE A 118 50.24 -56.32 87.29
C ILE A 118 51.48 -55.47 87.01
N ALA A 119 52.43 -56.00 86.24
CA ALA A 119 53.66 -55.29 85.91
C ALA A 119 53.37 -54.05 85.04
N GLN A 120 52.49 -54.17 84.04
CA GLN A 120 52.28 -53.13 83.04
C GLN A 120 51.27 -52.05 83.44
N ALA A 121 50.15 -52.43 84.07
CA ALA A 121 49.09 -51.50 84.45
C ALA A 121 49.26 -50.99 85.88
N PHE A 122 49.67 -51.84 86.82
CA PHE A 122 49.77 -51.45 88.24
C PHE A 122 51.19 -51.07 88.68
N GLY A 123 52.20 -51.50 87.93
CA GLY A 123 53.61 -51.24 88.21
C GLY A 123 54.16 -52.08 89.36
N TYR A 124 55.40 -51.79 89.75
CA TYR A 124 56.07 -52.50 90.83
C TYR A 124 55.46 -52.14 92.19
N THR A 125 54.66 -53.05 92.77
CA THR A 125 53.98 -52.85 94.05
C THR A 125 54.20 -54.03 94.99
N ARG A 126 54.25 -53.77 96.31
CA ARG A 126 54.29 -54.81 97.37
C ARG A 126 52.93 -55.03 98.02
N LEU A 127 51.95 -54.22 97.66
CA LEU A 127 50.55 -54.32 98.07
C LEU A 127 49.71 -54.37 96.80
N PHE A 128 48.98 -55.47 96.62
CA PHE A 128 48.11 -55.61 95.45
C PHE A 128 46.89 -54.69 95.57
N GLN A 129 46.34 -54.54 96.77
CA GLN A 129 45.13 -53.78 97.07
C GLN A 129 43.95 -54.28 96.20
N PRO A 130 43.42 -55.50 96.43
CA PRO A 130 42.46 -56.15 95.54
C PRO A 130 41.23 -55.29 95.21
N ASP A 131 40.67 -54.61 96.21
CA ASP A 131 39.48 -53.76 96.09
C ASP A 131 39.76 -52.34 95.56
N LYS A 132 41.03 -52.02 95.23
CA LYS A 132 41.37 -50.68 94.75
C LYS A 132 40.76 -50.45 93.36
N PRO A 133 40.12 -49.30 93.12
CA PRO A 133 39.56 -49.00 91.81
C PRO A 133 40.66 -48.83 90.75
N VAL A 134 40.36 -49.32 89.55
CA VAL A 134 41.22 -49.26 88.36
C VAL A 134 40.92 -47.97 87.58
N THR A 135 41.96 -47.28 87.11
CA THR A 135 41.77 -46.10 86.25
C THR A 135 41.53 -46.52 84.79
N LYS A 136 40.90 -45.65 83.99
CA LYS A 136 40.70 -45.91 82.55
C LYS A 136 42.00 -46.22 81.81
N GLY A 137 43.10 -45.57 82.17
CA GLY A 137 44.42 -45.85 81.60
C GLY A 137 44.93 -47.23 81.96
N GLN A 138 44.72 -47.69 83.20
CA GLN A 138 45.11 -49.03 83.64
C GLN A 138 44.28 -50.12 82.98
N ALA A 139 42.97 -49.89 82.85
CA ALA A 139 42.08 -50.79 82.10
C ALA A 139 42.46 -50.84 80.61
N ALA A 140 42.78 -49.70 79.99
CA ALA A 140 43.23 -49.65 78.60
C ALA A 140 44.52 -50.47 78.39
N VAL A 141 45.53 -50.27 79.26
CA VAL A 141 46.76 -51.08 79.22
C VAL A 141 46.43 -52.56 79.34
N ALA A 142 45.64 -52.96 80.34
CA ALA A 142 45.24 -54.35 80.54
C ALA A 142 44.49 -54.96 79.33
N LEU A 143 43.66 -54.18 78.62
CA LEU A 143 42.95 -54.66 77.43
C LEU A 143 43.87 -54.81 76.23
N THR A 144 44.84 -53.90 76.06
CA THR A 144 45.81 -53.89 74.95
C THR A 144 46.97 -54.86 75.12
N THR A 145 47.09 -55.50 76.28
CA THR A 145 48.19 -56.42 76.59
C THR A 145 47.66 -57.85 76.75
N GLY A 146 48.57 -58.82 76.72
CA GLY A 146 48.22 -60.25 76.76
C GLY A 146 48.20 -60.92 75.38
N GLU A 147 47.49 -62.05 75.28
CA GLU A 147 47.50 -62.92 74.10
C GLU A 147 46.83 -62.29 72.87
N ALA A 148 45.86 -61.39 73.08
CA ALA A 148 45.15 -60.70 72.00
C ALA A 148 45.80 -59.36 71.58
N ALA A 149 46.97 -59.00 72.15
CA ALA A 149 47.60 -57.70 71.94
C ALA A 149 47.90 -57.39 70.47
N ASP A 150 48.41 -58.37 69.71
CA ASP A 150 48.74 -58.18 68.29
C ASP A 150 47.50 -57.84 67.46
N VAL A 151 46.38 -58.53 67.72
CA VAL A 151 45.10 -58.27 67.05
C VAL A 151 44.58 -56.88 67.40
N VAL A 152 44.57 -56.51 68.69
CA VAL A 152 44.12 -55.17 69.12
C VAL A 152 44.98 -54.08 68.48
N ASN A 153 46.29 -54.26 68.42
CA ASN A 153 47.20 -53.28 67.81
C ASN A 153 47.00 -53.17 66.28
N GLU A 154 46.76 -54.27 65.58
CA GLU A 154 46.44 -54.26 64.15
C GLU A 154 45.13 -53.51 63.87
N GLU A 155 44.09 -53.78 64.67
CA GLU A 155 42.80 -53.09 64.58
C GLU A 155 42.94 -51.58 64.84
N LEU A 156 43.72 -51.19 65.85
CA LEU A 156 44.01 -49.78 66.15
C LEU A 156 44.74 -49.10 64.97
N ALA A 157 45.75 -49.77 64.39
CA ALA A 157 46.46 -49.25 63.22
C ALA A 157 45.53 -49.10 62.01
N ARG A 158 44.59 -50.04 61.82
CA ARG A 158 43.58 -49.95 60.75
C ARG A 158 42.64 -48.75 60.96
N ILE A 159 42.12 -48.56 62.17
CA ILE A 159 41.23 -47.44 62.51
C ILE A 159 41.95 -46.10 62.33
N GLU A 160 43.21 -46.00 62.73
CA GLU A 160 44.01 -44.79 62.52
C GLU A 160 44.22 -44.50 61.04
N ALA A 161 44.54 -45.52 60.23
CA ALA A 161 44.68 -45.39 58.79
C ALA A 161 43.36 -44.97 58.12
N GLU A 162 42.24 -45.55 58.53
CA GLU A 162 40.90 -45.19 58.05
C GLU A 162 40.56 -43.73 58.40
N SER A 163 40.82 -43.29 59.64
CA SER A 163 40.62 -41.90 60.05
C SER A 163 41.47 -40.91 59.23
N ILE A 164 42.72 -41.25 58.92
CA ILE A 164 43.58 -40.43 58.06
C ILE A 164 43.01 -40.37 56.63
N ALA A 165 42.56 -41.50 56.09
CA ALA A 165 41.94 -41.58 54.77
C ALA A 165 40.66 -40.74 54.70
N GLU A 166 39.77 -40.83 55.71
CA GLU A 166 38.56 -40.02 55.80
C GLU A 166 38.87 -38.52 55.84
N LYS A 167 39.86 -38.10 56.63
CA LYS A 167 40.29 -36.69 56.67
C LYS A 167 40.82 -36.22 55.32
N ALA A 168 41.56 -37.07 54.61
CA ALA A 168 42.05 -36.74 53.27
C ALA A 168 40.92 -36.61 52.25
N VAL A 169 39.93 -37.50 52.29
CA VAL A 169 38.73 -37.43 51.43
C VAL A 169 37.90 -36.19 51.74
N ALA A 170 37.71 -35.87 53.03
CA ALA A 170 36.99 -34.66 53.44
C ALA A 170 37.66 -33.39 52.91
N ALA A 171 38.98 -33.28 53.05
CA ALA A 171 39.75 -32.15 52.51
C ALA A 171 39.66 -32.07 50.97
N HIS A 172 39.68 -33.21 50.28
CA HIS A 172 39.52 -33.24 48.82
C HIS A 172 38.12 -32.77 48.39
N ASN A 173 37.07 -33.23 49.08
CA ASN A 173 35.70 -32.81 48.80
C ASN A 173 35.49 -31.31 49.03
N GLU A 174 36.12 -30.74 50.06
CA GLU A 174 36.10 -29.30 50.32
C GLU A 174 36.75 -28.51 49.16
N LEU A 175 37.91 -28.95 48.67
CA LEU A 175 38.57 -28.34 47.52
C LEU A 175 37.73 -28.47 46.24
N ILE A 176 37.07 -29.63 46.01
CA ILE A 176 36.16 -29.80 44.88
C ILE A 176 35.02 -28.78 44.95
N ALA A 177 34.40 -28.63 46.12
CA ALA A 177 33.30 -27.68 46.30
C ALA A 177 33.74 -26.22 46.05
N GLU A 178 34.95 -25.84 46.49
CA GLU A 178 35.52 -24.52 46.20
C GLU A 178 35.74 -24.29 44.70
N VAL A 179 36.32 -25.29 44.01
CA VAL A 179 36.55 -25.24 42.56
C VAL A 179 35.23 -25.16 41.81
N GLU A 180 34.25 -25.98 42.16
CA GLU A 180 32.91 -25.97 41.56
C GLU A 180 32.23 -24.61 41.72
N ASN A 181 32.25 -24.03 42.93
CA ASN A 181 31.71 -22.71 43.18
C ASN A 181 32.41 -21.62 42.36
N THR A 182 33.73 -21.70 42.23
CA THR A 182 34.51 -20.73 41.43
C THR A 182 34.18 -20.83 39.95
N ILE A 183 34.09 -22.06 39.42
CA ILE A 183 33.72 -22.33 38.04
C ILE A 183 32.30 -21.84 37.77
N ASN A 184 31.34 -22.16 38.63
CA ASN A 184 29.96 -21.72 38.50
C ASN A 184 29.85 -20.19 38.49
N ALA A 185 30.55 -19.50 39.41
CA ALA A 185 30.58 -18.04 39.44
C ALA A 185 31.18 -17.43 38.15
N SER A 186 32.21 -18.05 37.57
CA SER A 186 32.76 -17.60 36.28
C SER A 186 31.78 -17.78 35.12
N PHE A 187 31.05 -18.90 35.08
CA PHE A 187 30.04 -19.17 34.05
C PHE A 187 28.84 -18.23 34.16
N GLU A 188 28.37 -17.94 35.37
CA GLU A 188 27.29 -16.98 35.60
C GLU A 188 27.67 -15.58 35.08
N LYS A 189 28.91 -15.15 35.34
CA LYS A 189 29.43 -13.87 34.82
C LYS A 189 29.49 -13.86 33.30
N GLU A 190 29.97 -14.92 32.68
CA GLU A 190 30.04 -15.02 31.21
C GLU A 190 28.64 -15.06 30.58
N LEU A 191 27.71 -15.82 31.17
CA LEU A 191 26.30 -15.84 30.78
C LEU A 191 25.66 -14.46 30.86
N MET A 192 25.96 -13.68 31.90
CA MET A 192 25.46 -12.31 32.03
C MET A 192 25.99 -11.42 30.91
N MET A 193 27.29 -11.46 30.62
CA MET A 193 27.90 -10.67 29.54
C MET A 193 27.33 -11.07 28.17
N GLU A 194 27.13 -12.36 27.91
CA GLU A 194 26.52 -12.83 26.65
C GLU A 194 25.05 -12.40 26.53
N ARG A 195 24.27 -12.45 27.62
CA ARG A 195 22.89 -11.91 27.62
C ARG A 195 22.85 -10.42 27.32
N GLU A 196 23.73 -9.63 27.91
CA GLU A 196 23.84 -8.20 27.60
C GLU A 196 24.19 -7.95 26.13
N LYS A 197 25.13 -8.72 25.57
CA LYS A 197 25.45 -8.65 24.12
C LYS A 197 24.23 -8.99 23.28
N ILE A 198 23.51 -10.06 23.59
CA ILE A 198 22.28 -10.44 22.89
C ILE A 198 21.25 -9.30 22.95
N ASP A 199 21.04 -8.69 24.11
CA ASP A 199 20.12 -7.57 24.28
C ASP A 199 20.51 -6.36 23.42
N THR A 200 21.81 -6.04 23.34
CA THR A 200 22.28 -4.95 22.47
C THR A 200 22.06 -5.25 20.99
N VAL A 201 22.35 -6.47 20.55
CA VAL A 201 22.14 -6.91 19.16
C VAL A 201 20.66 -6.93 18.82
N GLN A 202 19.80 -7.39 19.73
CA GLN A 202 18.36 -7.39 19.56
C GLN A 202 17.81 -5.98 19.40
N LYS A 203 18.25 -5.02 20.23
CA LYS A 203 17.88 -3.60 20.08
C LYS A 203 18.29 -3.03 18.73
N MET A 204 19.53 -3.26 18.30
CA MET A 204 20.01 -2.82 16.98
C MET A 204 19.19 -3.46 15.84
N ALA A 205 18.83 -4.74 15.96
CA ALA A 205 18.00 -5.43 14.98
C ALA A 205 16.58 -4.85 14.92
N ASP A 206 15.99 -4.52 16.07
CA ASP A 206 14.66 -3.91 16.15
C ASP A 206 14.65 -2.48 15.59
N GLU A 207 15.70 -1.70 15.83
CA GLU A 207 15.90 -0.39 15.21
C GLU A 207 16.04 -0.49 13.69
N ALA A 208 16.87 -1.42 13.20
CA ALA A 208 17.02 -1.67 11.77
C ALA A 208 15.69 -2.11 11.11
N ARG A 209 14.88 -2.93 11.80
CA ARG A 209 13.54 -3.32 11.31
C ARG A 209 12.61 -2.11 11.20
N LYS A 210 12.57 -1.24 12.20
CA LYS A 210 11.76 -0.01 12.17
C LYS A 210 12.17 0.91 11.02
N GLU A 211 13.47 1.03 10.78
CA GLU A 211 14.02 1.85 9.71
C GLU A 211 13.65 1.30 8.32
N VAL A 212 13.77 -0.01 8.12
CA VAL A 212 13.33 -0.67 6.88
C VAL A 212 11.83 -0.44 6.65
N GLU A 213 11.01 -0.52 7.70
CA GLU A 213 9.57 -0.30 7.57
C GLU A 213 9.21 1.17 7.29
N ARG A 214 10.00 2.12 7.79
CA ARG A 214 9.90 3.53 7.41
C ARG A 214 10.21 3.72 5.92
N LEU A 215 11.34 3.20 5.45
CA LEU A 215 11.74 3.29 4.04
C LEU A 215 10.76 2.60 3.09
N ARG A 216 10.15 1.48 3.51
CA ARG A 216 9.09 0.82 2.73
C ARG A 216 7.87 1.71 2.55
N ARG A 217 7.42 2.40 3.60
CA ARG A 217 6.30 3.33 3.52
C ARG A 217 6.61 4.51 2.61
N GLU A 218 7.79 5.10 2.73
CA GLU A 218 8.23 6.20 1.86
C GLU A 218 8.27 5.76 0.39
N ARG A 219 8.83 4.58 0.10
CA ARG A 219 8.81 4.02 -1.25
C ARG A 219 7.39 3.80 -1.77
N GLU A 220 6.48 3.33 -0.94
CA GLU A 220 5.08 3.11 -1.34
C GLU A 220 4.38 4.43 -1.65
N GLU A 221 4.61 5.47 -0.83
CA GLU A 221 4.10 6.83 -1.08
C GLU A 221 4.64 7.41 -2.40
N GLU A 222 5.95 7.28 -2.65
CA GLU A 222 6.58 7.67 -3.91
C GLU A 222 5.99 6.90 -5.11
N ASN A 223 5.79 5.58 -4.96
CA ASN A 223 5.20 4.74 -6.00
C ASN A 223 3.75 5.17 -6.31
N ILE A 224 2.94 5.46 -5.28
CA ILE A 224 1.59 6.00 -5.44
C ILE A 224 1.62 7.36 -6.17
N ALA A 225 2.56 8.24 -5.83
CA ALA A 225 2.72 9.53 -6.51
C ALA A 225 3.07 9.33 -7.99
N LEU A 226 4.05 8.48 -8.30
CA LEU A 226 4.42 8.14 -9.68
C LEU A 226 3.27 7.52 -10.47
N MET A 227 2.45 6.66 -9.85
CA MET A 227 1.27 6.11 -10.50
C MET A 227 0.23 7.18 -10.85
N LYS A 228 0.03 8.18 -9.99
CA LYS A 228 -0.85 9.32 -10.27
C LYS A 228 -0.33 10.19 -11.42
N GLU A 229 0.97 10.47 -11.44
CA GLU A 229 1.61 11.21 -12.54
C GLU A 229 1.49 10.45 -13.86
N ARG A 230 1.74 9.13 -13.86
CA ARG A 230 1.53 8.27 -15.04
C ARG A 230 0.09 8.32 -15.53
N ALA A 231 -0.89 8.21 -14.62
CA ALA A 231 -2.31 8.30 -14.98
C ALA A 231 -2.68 9.67 -15.56
N ALA A 232 -2.12 10.76 -15.03
CA ALA A 232 -2.32 12.11 -15.56
C ALA A 232 -1.74 12.24 -16.98
N ILE A 233 -0.51 11.78 -17.20
CA ILE A 233 0.14 11.78 -18.53
C ILE A 233 -0.69 10.97 -19.53
N GLU A 234 -1.18 9.79 -19.15
CA GLU A 234 -2.03 8.96 -20.02
C GLU A 234 -3.33 9.72 -20.39
N SER A 235 -3.97 10.39 -19.43
CA SER A 235 -5.17 11.20 -19.70
C SER A 235 -4.92 12.37 -20.65
N GLU A 236 -3.77 13.03 -20.53
CA GLU A 236 -3.34 14.08 -21.47
C GLU A 236 -3.05 13.49 -22.85
N MET A 237 -2.42 12.33 -22.92
CA MET A 237 -2.13 11.62 -24.17
C MET A 237 -3.42 11.18 -24.88
N GLU A 238 -4.41 10.67 -24.16
CA GLU A 238 -5.74 10.36 -24.68
C GLU A 238 -6.43 11.60 -25.25
N PHE A 239 -6.36 12.73 -24.54
CA PHE A 239 -6.91 14.01 -25.01
C PHE A 239 -6.22 14.51 -26.28
N LEU A 240 -4.89 14.48 -26.33
CA LEU A 240 -4.13 14.85 -27.52
C LEU A 240 -4.43 13.93 -28.71
N ASN A 241 -4.57 12.63 -28.47
CA ASN A 241 -4.98 11.68 -29.50
C ASN A 241 -6.38 11.99 -30.04
N LYS A 242 -7.32 12.39 -29.17
CA LYS A 242 -8.66 12.82 -29.59
C LYS A 242 -8.59 14.06 -30.48
N ILE A 243 -7.83 15.09 -30.08
CA ILE A 243 -7.63 16.29 -30.91
C ILE A 243 -6.98 15.93 -32.24
N ARG A 244 -5.98 15.04 -32.24
CA ARG A 244 -5.32 14.57 -33.46
C ARG A 244 -6.33 13.93 -34.41
N LEU A 245 -7.17 13.01 -33.91
CA LEU A 245 -8.21 12.36 -34.72
C LEU A 245 -9.22 13.36 -35.29
N GLU A 246 -9.65 14.35 -34.50
CA GLU A 246 -10.55 15.41 -34.97
C GLU A 246 -9.88 16.30 -36.02
N LEU A 247 -8.60 16.63 -35.87
CA LEU A 247 -7.84 17.37 -36.89
C LEU A 247 -7.65 16.56 -38.18
N GLU A 248 -7.40 15.25 -38.07
CA GLU A 248 -7.33 14.34 -39.22
C GLU A 248 -8.68 14.28 -39.96
N GLU A 249 -9.80 14.25 -39.24
CA GLU A 249 -11.16 14.32 -39.81
C GLU A 249 -11.41 15.66 -40.52
N GLN A 250 -11.09 16.78 -39.87
CA GLN A 250 -11.19 18.11 -40.48
C GLN A 250 -10.31 18.22 -41.74
N LEU A 251 -9.09 17.69 -41.70
CA LEU A 251 -8.21 17.62 -42.85
C LEU A 251 -8.83 16.79 -43.98
N HIS A 252 -9.41 15.63 -43.66
CA HIS A 252 -10.06 14.77 -44.64
C HIS A 252 -11.29 15.45 -45.28
N SER A 253 -12.08 16.19 -44.49
CA SER A 253 -13.19 17.02 -44.98
C SER A 253 -12.70 18.10 -45.94
N VAL A 254 -11.68 18.89 -45.55
CA VAL A 254 -11.12 19.94 -46.41
C VAL A 254 -10.51 19.37 -47.69
N MET A 255 -9.89 18.19 -47.63
CA MET A 255 -9.41 17.50 -48.82
C MET A 255 -10.56 17.07 -49.73
N SER A 256 -11.69 16.61 -49.19
CA SER A 256 -12.91 16.32 -49.93
C SER A 256 -13.47 17.58 -50.60
N ASP A 257 -13.66 18.65 -49.82
CA ASP A 257 -14.15 19.95 -50.31
C ASP A 257 -13.24 20.49 -51.41
N LYS A 258 -11.91 20.34 -51.29
CA LYS A 258 -10.96 20.74 -52.33
C LYS A 258 -11.17 19.95 -53.63
N VAL A 259 -11.45 18.65 -53.54
CA VAL A 259 -11.75 17.82 -54.73
C VAL A 259 -13.06 18.28 -55.35
N GLU A 260 -14.10 18.50 -54.56
CA GLU A 260 -15.39 19.03 -55.03
C GLU A 260 -15.22 20.39 -55.71
N MET A 261 -14.58 21.35 -55.05
CA MET A 261 -14.25 22.67 -55.60
C MET A 261 -13.43 22.59 -56.88
N SER A 262 -12.52 21.62 -57.02
CA SER A 262 -11.76 21.43 -58.25
C SER A 262 -12.64 20.92 -59.41
N SER A 263 -13.60 20.05 -59.11
CA SER A 263 -14.59 19.56 -60.08
C SER A 263 -15.57 20.66 -60.48
N GLU A 264 -16.05 21.46 -59.53
CA GLU A 264 -16.90 22.63 -59.81
C GLU A 264 -16.14 23.70 -60.60
N LYS A 265 -14.86 23.92 -60.31
CA LYS A 265 -14.01 24.80 -61.12
C LYS A 265 -13.91 24.31 -62.56
N GLU A 266 -13.79 23.01 -62.79
CA GLU A 266 -13.76 22.43 -64.13
C GLU A 266 -15.10 22.61 -64.87
N THR A 267 -16.23 22.42 -64.18
CA THR A 267 -17.56 22.66 -64.78
C THR A 267 -17.77 24.13 -65.10
N VAL A 268 -17.36 25.05 -64.22
CA VAL A 268 -17.42 26.50 -64.48
C VAL A 268 -16.52 26.90 -65.65
N GLU A 269 -15.31 26.35 -65.74
CA GLU A 269 -14.40 26.62 -66.87
C GLU A 269 -14.98 26.09 -68.19
N LYS A 270 -15.69 24.95 -68.17
CA LYS A 270 -16.42 24.44 -69.34
C LYS A 270 -17.55 25.38 -69.75
N LEU A 271 -18.40 25.81 -68.80
CA LEU A 271 -19.47 26.77 -69.04
C LEU A 271 -18.92 28.09 -69.58
N ARG A 272 -17.83 28.59 -69.01
CA ARG A 272 -17.15 29.80 -69.49
C ARG A 272 -16.72 29.66 -70.96
N LYS A 273 -16.15 28.52 -71.36
CA LYS A 273 -15.78 28.26 -72.76
C LYS A 273 -17.00 28.17 -73.69
N GLU A 274 -18.12 27.64 -73.20
CA GLU A 274 -19.39 27.63 -73.95
C GLU A 274 -19.94 29.05 -74.12
N THR A 275 -19.99 29.86 -73.06
CA THR A 275 -20.37 31.28 -73.14
C THR A 275 -19.45 32.06 -74.07
N GLU A 276 -18.13 31.83 -74.05
CA GLU A 276 -17.19 32.49 -74.96
C GLU A 276 -17.49 32.15 -76.43
N LYS A 277 -17.81 30.88 -76.74
CA LYS A 277 -18.23 30.46 -78.08
C LYS A 277 -19.54 31.12 -78.49
N GLU A 278 -20.54 31.12 -77.62
CA GLU A 278 -21.82 31.79 -77.88
C GLU A 278 -21.62 33.30 -78.11
N ASN A 279 -20.72 33.95 -77.35
CA ASN A 279 -20.42 35.37 -77.52
C ASN A 279 -19.75 35.66 -78.87
N VAL A 280 -18.85 34.78 -79.34
CA VAL A 280 -18.30 34.85 -80.70
C VAL A 280 -19.39 34.68 -81.76
N GLU A 281 -20.33 33.76 -81.55
CA GLU A 281 -21.47 33.54 -82.44
C GLU A 281 -22.39 34.78 -82.48
N VAL A 282 -22.64 35.41 -81.33
CA VAL A 282 -23.41 36.66 -81.22
C VAL A 282 -22.70 37.80 -81.97
N CYS A 283 -21.38 37.96 -81.81
CA CYS A 283 -20.61 38.94 -82.58
C CYS A 283 -20.72 38.70 -84.10
N ARG A 284 -20.70 37.43 -84.54
CA ARG A 284 -20.92 37.08 -85.96
C ARG A 284 -22.32 37.49 -86.42
N LEU A 285 -23.35 37.16 -85.65
CA LEU A 285 -24.74 37.52 -85.95
C LEU A 285 -24.96 39.05 -85.95
N GLN A 286 -24.30 39.78 -85.04
CA GLN A 286 -24.32 41.24 -85.04
C GLN A 286 -23.70 41.83 -86.32
N TYR A 287 -22.58 41.28 -86.77
CA TYR A 287 -21.95 41.68 -88.03
C TYR A 287 -22.85 41.39 -89.23
N GLU A 288 -23.46 40.20 -89.30
CA GLU A 288 -24.44 39.83 -90.33
C GLU A 288 -25.64 40.80 -90.35
N LEU A 289 -26.19 41.13 -89.18
CA LEU A 289 -27.29 42.10 -89.06
C LEU A 289 -26.88 43.51 -89.53
N GLU A 290 -25.66 43.94 -89.26
CA GLU A 290 -25.16 45.25 -89.70
C GLU A 290 -25.01 45.30 -91.23
N VAL A 291 -24.59 44.20 -91.86
CA VAL A 291 -24.54 44.06 -93.33
C VAL A 291 -25.95 44.14 -93.92
N GLU A 292 -26.92 43.43 -93.33
CA GLU A 292 -28.33 43.47 -93.75
C GLU A 292 -28.93 44.89 -93.61
N LEU A 293 -28.61 45.61 -92.52
CA LEU A 293 -29.03 47.01 -92.34
C LEU A 293 -28.44 47.94 -93.42
N LYS A 294 -27.16 47.76 -93.79
CA LYS A 294 -26.54 48.53 -94.88
C LYS A 294 -27.17 48.19 -96.24
N ALA A 295 -27.49 46.93 -96.50
CA ALA A 295 -28.20 46.54 -97.72
C ALA A 295 -29.60 47.18 -97.80
N LEU A 296 -30.33 47.20 -96.69
CA LEU A 296 -31.63 47.88 -96.59
C LEU A 296 -31.53 49.40 -96.77
N SER A 297 -30.50 50.05 -96.23
CA SER A 297 -30.30 51.49 -96.44
C SER A 297 -29.99 51.82 -97.90
N MET A 298 -29.21 50.97 -98.57
CA MET A 298 -28.93 51.11 -100.01
C MET A 298 -30.20 50.93 -100.85
N ALA A 299 -31.04 49.94 -100.53
CA ALA A 299 -32.32 49.73 -101.21
C ALA A 299 -33.28 50.93 -101.03
N ARG A 300 -33.29 51.53 -99.84
CA ARG A 300 -34.08 52.73 -99.55
C ARG A 300 -33.62 53.96 -100.36
N ALA A 301 -32.32 54.21 -100.41
CA ALA A 301 -31.76 55.34 -101.18
C ALA A 301 -32.08 55.21 -102.68
N TRP A 302 -32.06 53.99 -103.21
CA TRP A 302 -32.45 53.74 -104.61
C TRP A 302 -33.93 54.06 -104.86
N ALA A 303 -34.83 53.65 -103.96
CA ALA A 303 -36.26 53.97 -104.08
C ALA A 303 -36.56 55.48 -103.99
N GLU A 304 -35.82 56.21 -103.15
CA GLU A 304 -35.97 57.67 -102.99
C GLU A 304 -35.47 58.45 -104.23
N ASP A 305 -34.46 57.96 -104.94
CA ASP A 305 -33.91 58.60 -106.15
C ASP A 305 -34.82 58.41 -107.38
N GLU A 306 -35.49 57.26 -107.48
CA GLU A 306 -36.49 56.98 -108.53
C GLU A 306 -37.72 57.90 -108.40
N ALA A 307 -38.18 58.15 -107.17
CA ALA A 307 -39.33 59.02 -106.90
C ALA A 307 -39.08 60.49 -107.32
N LYS A 308 -37.84 61.00 -107.17
CA LYS A 308 -37.47 62.35 -107.61
C LYS A 308 -37.56 62.53 -109.13
N ARG A 309 -37.11 61.54 -109.91
CA ARG A 309 -37.17 61.62 -111.38
C ARG A 309 -38.60 61.64 -111.91
N VAL A 310 -39.54 60.96 -111.24
CA VAL A 310 -40.96 60.98 -111.58
C VAL A 310 -41.59 62.34 -111.25
N GLN A 311 -41.17 62.98 -110.15
CA GLN A 311 -41.67 64.30 -109.74
C GLN A 311 -41.22 65.45 -110.66
N GLU A 312 -40.01 65.36 -111.24
CA GLU A 312 -39.52 66.33 -112.23
C GLU A 312 -40.28 66.25 -113.57
N HIS A 313 -40.68 65.05 -114.01
CA HIS A 313 -41.51 64.87 -115.21
C HIS A 313 -42.93 65.43 -115.03
N ALA A 314 -43.52 65.33 -113.84
CA ALA A 314 -44.84 65.89 -113.54
C ALA A 314 -44.85 67.43 -113.60
N LYS A 315 -43.78 68.09 -113.14
CA LYS A 315 -43.68 69.56 -113.10
C LYS A 315 -43.55 70.19 -114.50
N ALA A 316 -42.89 69.51 -115.43
CA ALA A 316 -42.78 69.94 -116.82
C ALA A 316 -44.12 69.87 -117.59
N LEU A 317 -45.03 68.97 -117.19
CA LEU A 317 -46.36 68.83 -117.79
C LEU A 317 -47.36 69.89 -117.30
N GLU A 318 -47.22 70.35 -116.04
CA GLU A 318 -48.04 71.41 -115.45
C GLU A 318 -47.75 72.79 -116.09
N GLU A 319 -46.48 73.10 -116.38
CA GLU A 319 -46.07 74.35 -117.02
C GLU A 319 -46.49 74.47 -118.50
N ALA A 320 -46.71 73.34 -119.16
CA ALA A 320 -47.31 73.29 -120.50
C ALA A 320 -48.81 73.56 -120.46
N ARG A 321 -49.50 73.08 -119.41
CA ARG A 321 -50.94 73.28 -119.17
C ARG A 321 -51.30 74.76 -118.94
N GLU A 322 -50.53 75.50 -118.14
CA GLU A 322 -50.78 76.94 -117.89
C GLU A 322 -50.60 77.84 -119.12
N ARG A 323 -49.79 77.43 -120.10
CA ARG A 323 -49.61 78.20 -121.35
C ARG A 323 -50.80 78.05 -122.29
N TRP A 324 -51.49 76.91 -122.26
CA TRP A 324 -52.61 76.62 -123.16
C TRP A 324 -53.94 77.17 -122.62
N GLU A 325 -54.06 77.33 -121.29
CA GLU A 325 -55.22 77.96 -120.65
C GLU A 325 -55.34 79.47 -120.95
N ARG A 326 -54.21 80.16 -121.17
CA ARG A 326 -54.17 81.59 -121.56
C ARG A 326 -54.59 81.87 -123.01
N GLN A 327 -54.73 80.84 -123.86
CA GLN A 327 -55.12 80.98 -125.27
C GLN A 327 -56.56 80.54 -125.57
N GLY A 328 -57.40 80.34 -124.54
CA GLY A 328 -58.85 80.20 -124.73
C GLY A 328 -59.28 78.88 -125.38
N ILE A 329 -58.55 77.79 -125.16
CA ILE A 329 -58.89 76.46 -125.69
C ILE A 329 -59.44 75.57 -124.57
N LYS A 330 -60.73 75.24 -124.67
CA LYS A 330 -61.42 74.23 -123.87
C LYS A 330 -61.07 72.85 -124.41
N VAL A 331 -60.16 72.14 -123.74
CA VAL A 331 -59.87 70.71 -124.00
C VAL A 331 -60.32 69.89 -122.79
N VAL A 332 -61.53 69.34 -122.90
CA VAL A 332 -62.05 68.31 -122.00
C VAL A 332 -61.85 66.96 -122.69
N VAL A 333 -60.89 66.23 -122.13
CA VAL A 333 -60.75 64.79 -121.93
C VAL A 333 -61.69 63.85 -122.70
N ASP A 334 -61.07 62.88 -123.37
CA ASP A 334 -61.60 61.55 -123.70
C ASP A 334 -60.52 60.57 -123.20
N GLU A 335 -60.68 59.94 -122.03
CA GLU A 335 -61.35 58.65 -121.79
C GLU A 335 -60.66 57.48 -122.52
N ASP A 336 -59.58 56.93 -121.94
CA ASP A 336 -59.42 55.48 -121.75
C ASP A 336 -58.01 55.07 -121.26
N LEU A 337 -58.02 54.17 -120.25
CA LEU A 337 -56.98 53.17 -119.94
C LEU A 337 -55.64 53.71 -119.37
N ARG A 338 -54.97 53.10 -118.41
CA ARG A 338 -55.19 52.01 -117.45
C ARG A 338 -53.89 51.96 -116.66
N LYS A 339 -54.02 51.72 -115.35
CA LYS A 339 -53.06 51.02 -114.49
C LYS A 339 -51.63 51.54 -114.34
N GLU A 340 -51.30 51.59 -113.05
CA GLU A 340 -49.96 51.55 -112.45
C GLU A 340 -49.22 52.88 -112.32
N ALA A 341 -49.10 53.26 -111.05
CA ALA A 341 -48.12 54.16 -110.46
C ALA A 341 -48.33 55.66 -110.67
N SER A 342 -49.17 56.24 -109.81
CA SER A 342 -48.76 57.39 -108.98
C SER A 342 -49.62 57.40 -107.72
N ALA A 343 -48.97 57.22 -106.57
CA ALA A 343 -48.67 58.29 -105.63
C ALA A 343 -49.80 58.48 -104.62
N ASP A 344 -49.71 57.69 -103.55
CA ASP A 344 -49.97 58.25 -102.22
C ASP A 344 -48.90 57.70 -101.29
N ALA A 345 -47.80 58.44 -101.19
CA ALA A 345 -46.81 58.27 -100.14
C ALA A 345 -47.46 58.79 -98.85
N THR A 346 -48.26 57.94 -98.22
CA THR A 346 -48.84 58.24 -96.91
C THR A 346 -48.02 57.55 -95.83
N TRP A 347 -46.91 58.20 -95.47
CA TRP A 347 -46.64 58.38 -94.05
C TRP A 347 -47.60 59.47 -93.56
N PRO A 348 -48.26 59.29 -92.42
CA PRO A 348 -47.54 59.29 -91.15
C PRO A 348 -47.94 58.12 -90.26
N ASN A 349 -47.00 57.57 -89.49
CA ASN A 349 -46.79 57.97 -88.11
C ASN A 349 -48.10 58.22 -87.35
N VAL A 350 -48.33 57.45 -86.30
CA VAL A 350 -48.70 57.94 -84.95
C VAL A 350 -49.07 56.70 -84.13
N ARG A 351 -48.09 56.30 -83.31
CA ARG A 351 -48.29 56.13 -81.87
C ARG A 351 -49.68 55.59 -81.50
N LYS A 352 -49.85 54.27 -81.54
CA LYS A 352 -50.77 53.64 -80.58
C LYS A 352 -50.01 53.48 -79.28
N GLN A 353 -50.27 54.45 -78.39
CA GLN A 353 -50.23 54.26 -76.96
C GLN A 353 -50.80 52.87 -76.65
N LEU A 354 -49.92 51.94 -76.25
CA LEU A 354 -50.38 50.78 -75.49
C LEU A 354 -50.90 51.36 -74.18
N SER A 355 -52.22 51.34 -74.05
CA SER A 355 -52.88 51.56 -72.77
C SER A 355 -52.30 50.57 -71.77
N VAL A 356 -51.81 51.08 -70.64
CA VAL A 356 -51.23 50.27 -69.57
C VAL A 356 -52.26 49.26 -69.01
N GLU A 357 -53.55 49.52 -69.22
CA GLU A 357 -54.67 48.65 -68.84
C GLU A 357 -54.77 47.35 -69.68
N GLU A 358 -54.47 47.38 -70.98
CA GLU A 358 -54.50 46.16 -71.83
C GLU A 358 -53.34 45.20 -71.53
N THR A 359 -52.24 45.71 -70.97
CA THR A 359 -51.10 44.90 -70.52
C THR A 359 -51.41 44.16 -69.22
N VAL A 360 -52.23 44.77 -68.35
CA VAL A 360 -52.73 44.17 -67.11
C VAL A 360 -53.73 43.04 -67.40
N GLU A 361 -54.71 43.25 -68.30
CA GLU A 361 -55.66 42.19 -68.68
C GLU A 361 -54.99 40.98 -69.36
N ARG A 362 -53.97 41.20 -70.18
CA ARG A 362 -53.21 40.11 -70.82
C ARG A 362 -52.39 39.31 -69.79
N ALA A 363 -51.83 39.97 -68.78
CA ALA A 363 -51.10 39.33 -67.68
C ALA A 363 -52.03 38.57 -66.72
N GLU A 364 -53.24 39.07 -66.47
CA GLU A 364 -54.29 38.38 -65.69
C GLU A 364 -54.76 37.11 -66.41
N ASN A 365 -55.00 37.16 -67.72
CA ASN A 365 -55.37 35.99 -68.54
C ASN A 365 -54.26 34.91 -68.57
N LEU A 366 -52.99 35.32 -68.55
CA LEU A 366 -51.83 34.42 -68.44
C LEU A 366 -51.74 33.78 -67.04
N THR A 367 -52.05 34.55 -66.00
CA THR A 367 -52.10 34.08 -64.60
C THR A 367 -53.19 33.03 -64.39
N ASP A 368 -54.37 33.22 -65.00
CA ASP A 368 -55.47 32.27 -64.93
C ASP A 368 -55.15 30.95 -65.66
N LYS A 369 -54.46 31.03 -66.82
CA LYS A 369 -53.97 29.83 -67.52
C LYS A 369 -52.91 29.07 -66.73
N LEU A 370 -52.00 29.78 -66.05
CA LEU A 370 -50.99 29.18 -65.18
C LEU A 370 -51.60 28.52 -63.93
N LYS A 371 -52.65 29.11 -63.34
CA LYS A 371 -53.42 28.47 -62.25
C LYS A 371 -54.14 27.19 -62.71
N VAL A 372 -54.71 27.18 -63.91
CA VAL A 372 -55.35 25.97 -64.47
C VAL A 372 -54.32 24.86 -64.73
N LEU A 373 -53.10 25.21 -65.17
CA LEU A 373 -52.01 24.24 -65.31
C LEU A 373 -51.48 23.76 -63.95
N ALA A 374 -51.37 24.63 -62.94
CA ALA A 374 -51.00 24.25 -61.57
C ALA A 374 -52.01 23.27 -60.92
N GLY A 375 -53.29 23.34 -61.31
CA GLY A 375 -54.32 22.37 -60.89
C GLY A 375 -54.20 20.99 -61.56
N LYS A 376 -53.45 20.87 -62.66
CA LYS A 376 -53.26 19.63 -63.44
C LYS A 376 -51.94 18.90 -63.16
N VAL A 377 -51.07 19.47 -62.32
CA VAL A 377 -49.74 18.92 -62.00
C VAL A 377 -49.62 18.76 -60.48
N GLU A 378 -49.00 17.68 -60.00
CA GLU A 378 -48.84 17.37 -58.57
C GLU A 378 -47.35 17.33 -58.18
N GLY A 379 -47.03 17.60 -56.91
CA GLY A 379 -45.65 17.59 -56.38
C GLY A 379 -44.87 18.91 -56.55
N HIS A 380 -43.54 18.82 -56.59
CA HIS A 380 -42.64 19.98 -56.54
C HIS A 380 -42.81 20.95 -57.73
N SER A 381 -43.24 20.43 -58.89
CA SER A 381 -43.57 21.25 -60.06
C SER A 381 -44.78 22.17 -59.82
N LYS A 382 -45.78 21.75 -59.03
CA LYS A 382 -46.91 22.60 -58.61
C LYS A 382 -46.44 23.74 -57.72
N GLU A 383 -45.49 23.46 -56.84
CA GLU A 383 -44.91 24.42 -55.90
C GLU A 383 -44.06 25.49 -56.64
N ILE A 384 -43.30 25.07 -57.64
CA ILE A 384 -42.55 25.97 -58.53
C ILE A 384 -43.51 26.83 -59.38
N ILE A 385 -44.57 26.24 -59.97
CA ILE A 385 -45.58 27.00 -60.75
C ILE A 385 -46.30 28.01 -59.85
N ASN A 386 -46.65 27.64 -58.60
CA ASN A 386 -47.28 28.56 -57.66
C ASN A 386 -46.34 29.72 -57.27
N LYS A 387 -45.05 29.47 -57.03
CA LYS A 387 -44.05 30.53 -56.81
C LYS A 387 -43.92 31.48 -58.01
N ILE A 388 -44.05 30.96 -59.24
CA ILE A 388 -44.06 31.77 -60.46
C ILE A 388 -45.35 32.63 -60.53
N VAL A 389 -46.51 32.05 -60.23
CA VAL A 389 -47.81 32.76 -60.18
C VAL A 389 -47.78 33.89 -59.15
N GLU A 390 -47.26 33.65 -57.94
CA GLU A 390 -47.12 34.68 -56.90
C GLU A 390 -46.20 35.83 -57.34
N ARG A 391 -45.09 35.51 -58.01
CA ARG A 391 -44.13 36.52 -58.49
C ARG A 391 -44.72 37.38 -59.62
N ILE A 392 -45.53 36.79 -60.50
CA ILE A 392 -46.27 37.51 -61.55
C ILE A 392 -47.35 38.41 -60.93
N GLN A 393 -48.08 37.93 -59.92
CA GLN A 393 -49.08 38.73 -59.20
C GLN A 393 -48.47 39.94 -58.48
N LEU A 394 -47.27 39.78 -57.93
CA LEU A 394 -46.51 40.89 -57.32
C LEU A 394 -46.20 41.97 -58.36
N GLN A 395 -45.75 41.57 -59.56
CA GLN A 395 -45.47 42.50 -60.66
C GLN A 395 -46.73 43.21 -61.18
N ILE A 396 -47.87 42.51 -61.28
CA ILE A 396 -49.16 43.13 -61.63
C ILE A 396 -49.58 44.17 -60.57
N SER A 397 -49.35 43.89 -59.28
CA SER A 397 -49.67 44.82 -58.20
C SER A 397 -48.82 46.09 -58.24
N VAL A 398 -47.52 45.95 -58.52
CA VAL A 398 -46.60 47.09 -58.71
C VAL A 398 -47.01 47.93 -59.93
N LEU A 399 -47.44 47.30 -61.02
CA LEU A 399 -47.95 48.00 -62.21
C LEU A 399 -49.24 48.76 -61.91
N LYS A 400 -50.19 48.17 -61.17
CA LYS A 400 -51.43 48.84 -60.73
C LYS A 400 -51.16 50.04 -59.81
N GLU A 401 -50.18 49.93 -58.91
CA GLU A 401 -49.77 51.03 -58.04
C GLU A 401 -49.13 52.19 -58.84
N TRP A 402 -48.35 51.87 -59.87
CA TRP A 402 -47.76 52.87 -60.77
C TRP A 402 -48.82 53.61 -61.59
N ILE A 403 -49.85 52.92 -62.10
CA ILE A 403 -51.01 53.53 -62.79
C ILE A 403 -51.78 54.46 -61.85
N SER A 404 -52.01 54.04 -60.59
CA SER A 404 -52.70 54.88 -59.59
C SER A 404 -51.89 56.10 -59.15
N LYS A 405 -50.55 56.07 -59.24
CA LYS A 405 -49.66 57.21 -58.94
C LYS A 405 -49.49 58.15 -60.14
N ALA A 406 -49.45 57.64 -61.37
CA ALA A 406 -49.35 58.45 -62.59
C ALA A 406 -50.66 59.19 -62.94
N GLY A 407 -51.82 58.63 -62.59
CA GLY A 407 -53.14 59.27 -62.77
C GLY A 407 -53.46 60.42 -61.82
N LYS A 408 -52.63 60.68 -60.79
CA LYS A 408 -52.84 61.73 -59.77
C LYS A 408 -51.90 62.95 -59.90
N GLN A 409 -51.01 62.99 -60.88
CA GLN A 409 -50.01 64.07 -61.08
C GLN A 409 -50.30 65.00 -62.28
N THR A 410 -51.56 65.08 -62.74
CA THR A 410 -51.97 65.85 -63.93
C THR A 410 -53.04 66.91 -63.65
N THR A 411 -53.00 67.53 -62.46
CA THR A 411 -53.89 68.66 -62.11
C THR A 411 -53.22 69.85 -61.41
N GLU A 412 -51.89 69.91 -61.29
CA GLU A 412 -51.22 71.04 -60.58
C GLU A 412 -49.94 71.57 -61.28
N PHE A 413 -49.91 71.60 -62.62
CA PHE A 413 -48.84 72.28 -63.38
C PHE A 413 -49.33 73.49 -64.20
N GLY A 414 -50.50 74.04 -63.85
CA GLY A 414 -51.14 75.13 -64.59
C GLY A 414 -51.07 76.52 -63.97
N GLU A 415 -50.91 76.67 -62.65
CA GLU A 415 -50.86 77.98 -61.99
C GLU A 415 -49.95 77.95 -60.76
N VAL A 416 -49.31 79.09 -60.49
CA VAL A 416 -48.36 79.36 -59.39
C VAL A 416 -46.88 79.04 -59.72
N ALA A 417 -46.41 79.63 -60.81
CA ALA A 417 -45.14 80.34 -60.73
C ALA A 417 -45.36 81.67 -59.98
N VAL A 418 -44.41 82.03 -59.12
CA VAL A 418 -44.29 83.31 -58.38
C VAL A 418 -44.96 83.35 -57.00
N ALA A 419 -44.45 82.54 -56.06
CA ALA A 419 -44.02 83.06 -54.75
C ALA A 419 -43.09 82.03 -54.07
N LYS A 420 -41.95 82.52 -53.54
CA LYS A 420 -41.03 81.83 -52.62
C LYS A 420 -39.91 80.96 -53.22
N VAL A 421 -39.16 81.53 -54.16
CA VAL A 421 -37.69 81.44 -54.08
C VAL A 421 -37.27 82.24 -52.86
N GLY A 422 -36.86 81.57 -51.78
CA GLY A 422 -36.35 82.21 -50.57
C GLY A 422 -36.86 81.58 -49.28
N GLY A 423 -36.15 80.55 -48.81
CA GLY A 423 -36.19 80.11 -47.41
C GLY A 423 -36.59 78.65 -47.21
N SER A 424 -35.61 77.74 -47.31
CA SER A 424 -35.44 76.66 -46.31
C SER A 424 -34.09 75.96 -46.51
N VAL A 425 -33.02 76.62 -46.04
CA VAL A 425 -31.71 76.00 -45.75
C VAL A 425 -31.59 75.73 -44.24
N GLN A 426 -32.72 75.53 -43.56
CA GLN A 426 -32.70 75.40 -42.10
C GLN A 426 -33.77 74.45 -41.56
N GLU A 427 -33.98 73.32 -42.24
CA GLU A 427 -34.74 72.18 -41.71
C GLU A 427 -34.16 70.81 -42.08
N LEU A 428 -33.01 70.78 -42.78
CA LEU A 428 -32.23 69.57 -43.07
C LEU A 428 -30.91 69.51 -42.26
N GLN A 429 -30.91 70.15 -41.08
CA GLN A 429 -29.77 70.20 -40.16
C GLN A 429 -30.12 69.79 -38.71
N GLN A 430 -31.22 69.04 -38.51
CA GLN A 430 -31.55 68.47 -37.18
C GLN A 430 -31.84 66.96 -37.15
N HIS A 431 -31.77 66.23 -38.27
CA HIS A 431 -31.95 64.77 -38.30
C HIS A 431 -30.69 63.94 -38.62
N ALA A 432 -29.51 64.59 -38.68
CA ALA A 432 -28.22 63.90 -38.91
C ALA A 432 -27.34 63.77 -37.64
N VAL A 433 -27.88 64.04 -36.44
CA VAL A 433 -27.12 64.09 -35.17
C VAL A 433 -27.48 62.99 -34.16
N SER A 434 -28.46 62.11 -34.44
CA SER A 434 -28.86 61.04 -33.50
C SER A 434 -28.37 59.62 -33.85
N PHE A 435 -27.58 59.44 -34.92
CA PHE A 435 -27.07 58.11 -35.31
C PHE A 435 -25.53 57.97 -35.17
N SER A 436 -24.79 59.05 -34.95
CA SER A 436 -23.31 59.04 -34.89
C SER A 436 -22.72 59.11 -33.48
N SER A 437 -23.54 59.21 -32.42
CA SER A 437 -23.08 59.19 -31.01
C SER A 437 -23.01 57.78 -30.40
N ASN A 438 -23.82 56.81 -30.86
CA ASN A 438 -23.84 55.45 -30.26
C ASN A 438 -22.79 54.46 -30.80
N VAL A 439 -21.93 54.88 -31.74
CA VAL A 439 -20.81 54.08 -32.24
C VAL A 439 -19.46 54.56 -31.70
N ARG A 440 -19.40 55.78 -31.14
CA ARG A 440 -18.17 56.37 -30.58
C ARG A 440 -17.96 56.09 -29.09
N GLU A 441 -19.00 55.66 -28.38
CA GLU A 441 -18.94 55.41 -26.92
C GLU A 441 -18.58 53.95 -26.57
N ARG A 442 -18.83 52.98 -27.47
CA ARG A 442 -18.38 51.58 -27.30
C ARG A 442 -16.94 51.29 -27.74
N ALA A 443 -16.29 52.21 -28.45
CA ALA A 443 -14.88 52.06 -28.85
C ALA A 443 -13.86 52.61 -27.82
N LYS A 444 -14.33 53.23 -26.72
CA LYS A 444 -13.47 53.73 -25.63
C LYS A 444 -13.37 52.79 -24.42
N CYS A 445 -14.22 51.77 -24.30
CA CYS A 445 -14.14 50.81 -23.20
C CYS A 445 -13.23 49.60 -23.47
N VAL A 446 -12.81 49.34 -24.72
CA VAL A 446 -11.99 48.15 -25.04
C VAL A 446 -10.48 48.46 -25.11
N ALA A 447 -10.07 49.73 -25.10
CA ALA A 447 -8.67 50.13 -25.11
C ALA A 447 -8.05 50.32 -23.70
N GLY A 448 -8.87 50.37 -22.65
CA GLY A 448 -8.43 50.43 -21.24
C GLY A 448 -8.08 49.05 -20.68
N ASP A 449 -8.90 48.05 -20.98
CA ASP A 449 -8.81 46.72 -20.36
C ASP A 449 -7.62 45.89 -20.87
N CYS A 450 -7.08 46.20 -22.07
CA CYS A 450 -5.84 45.58 -22.57
C CYS A 450 -4.56 46.20 -21.98
N ARG A 451 -4.60 47.41 -21.42
CA ARG A 451 -3.43 48.06 -20.81
C ARG A 451 -3.21 47.60 -19.37
N GLU A 452 -4.31 47.43 -18.62
CA GLU A 452 -4.25 46.99 -17.21
C GLU A 452 -3.89 45.50 -17.06
N GLY A 453 -4.23 44.66 -18.06
CA GLY A 453 -3.85 43.25 -18.09
C GLY A 453 -2.35 43.01 -18.33
N MET A 454 -1.68 43.88 -19.09
CA MET A 454 -0.24 43.74 -19.39
C MET A 454 0.66 44.24 -18.25
N GLU A 455 0.23 45.24 -17.46
CA GLU A 455 0.98 45.72 -16.30
C GLU A 455 0.96 44.72 -15.12
N LYS A 456 -0.13 43.94 -14.96
CA LYS A 456 -0.22 42.84 -13.97
C LYS A 456 0.65 41.62 -14.34
N LEU A 457 0.98 41.43 -15.62
CA LEU A 457 1.84 40.35 -16.10
C LEU A 457 3.33 40.73 -16.03
N ALA A 458 3.67 42.01 -16.21
CA ALA A 458 5.03 42.53 -16.06
C ALA A 458 5.54 42.58 -14.60
N GLN A 459 4.64 42.65 -13.60
CA GLN A 459 5.02 42.58 -12.17
C GLN A 459 5.25 41.15 -11.64
N ARG A 460 4.85 40.10 -12.37
CA ARG A 460 5.06 38.69 -11.95
C ARG A 460 6.39 38.09 -12.41
N PHE A 461 7.18 38.80 -13.21
CA PHE A 461 8.53 38.38 -13.66
C PHE A 461 9.67 39.25 -13.12
N LYS A 462 9.42 40.01 -12.05
CA LYS A 462 10.45 40.58 -11.18
C LYS A 462 10.38 39.92 -9.80
N LYS A 463 10.96 38.73 -9.69
CA LYS A 463 11.45 38.19 -8.43
C LYS A 463 12.76 37.45 -8.69
#